data_AF-A0AAQ3QEV0-F1
#
_entry.id   AF-A0AAQ3QEV0-F1
#
_cell.length_a   1.000
_cell.length_b   1.000
_cell.length_c   1.000
_cell.angle_alpha   90.00
_cell.angle_beta   90.00
_cell.angle_gamma   90.00
#
_symmetry.space_group_name_H-M   'P 1'
#
loop_
_entity.id
_entity.type
_entity.pdbx_description
1 polymer ?
#
loop_
_entity_poly.entity_id
_entity_poly.type
_entity_poly.pdbx_seq_one_letter_code
_entity_poly.pdbx_strand_id
1 'polypeptide(L)'
;MRSMSTVSQLRSLSSPTFFLHNLRPPAVFSASNYSSSFKSPPFQPQVSFFPRLHPPISPSTSSSSLKWTSPMADTPRFPGKVCFSAGTSGMENRELLVQHLLVGEDNLKLLLELQQRISGGVDLSDLAVEYSLCPSKENGGMLGWIRRGQTVPEFEEAAYGAPLNKVVRCKTKYGWHLLQVLSEREESILQEIEPEELHSKMQDPSFVEEAQLIDVREPEEVSQASLPGFKVLPLRQFGTWGSLITDEFDPKKDTYVLCHHGVRSLQVAKWLQTQGFKRVFNISGGIHAYAVKADTSIPTY
;
A
#
# COMPACT_ATOMS: atom_id res chain seq x y z
N MET A 1 4.50 74.63 28.23
CA MET A 1 3.76 73.83 27.24
C MET A 1 3.61 72.42 27.80
N ARG A 2 2.38 71.89 27.85
CA ARG A 2 2.00 70.58 28.42
C ARG A 2 2.83 69.46 27.75
N SER A 3 3.37 68.46 28.45
CA SER A 3 2.61 67.28 28.88
C SER A 3 3.42 66.45 29.89
N MET A 4 2.71 65.94 30.89
CA MET A 4 3.14 65.02 31.94
C MET A 4 3.32 63.60 31.39
N SER A 5 4.07 62.73 32.09
CA SER A 5 3.57 61.44 32.62
C SER A 5 4.66 60.66 33.37
N THR A 6 4.30 60.30 34.59
CA THR A 6 5.03 59.62 35.66
C THR A 6 5.03 58.10 35.46
N VAL A 7 6.12 57.38 35.79
CA VAL A 7 6.04 55.97 36.20
C VAL A 7 6.96 55.70 37.39
N SER A 8 6.39 54.98 38.33
CA SER A 8 6.68 54.78 39.75
C SER A 8 7.67 53.65 40.05
N GLN A 9 8.41 53.87 41.14
CA GLN A 9 9.30 52.94 41.85
C GLN A 9 8.56 51.73 42.44
N LEU A 10 9.24 50.58 42.51
CA LEU A 10 8.91 49.50 43.43
C LEU A 10 10.16 49.06 44.22
N ARG A 11 9.98 49.00 45.54
CA ARG A 11 10.97 48.68 46.57
C ARG A 11 11.05 47.17 46.81
N SER A 12 12.22 46.76 47.29
CA SER A 12 12.53 45.50 47.95
C SER A 12 11.61 45.18 49.13
N LEU A 13 11.49 43.89 49.50
CA LEU A 13 11.87 43.37 50.83
C LEU A 13 11.62 41.85 50.98
N SER A 14 12.67 41.16 51.44
CA SER A 14 12.76 40.06 52.42
C SER A 14 11.80 38.86 52.44
N SER A 15 12.42 37.68 52.45
CA SER A 15 11.93 36.34 52.84
C SER A 15 11.35 36.28 54.27
N PRO A 16 10.60 35.20 54.59
CA PRO A 16 11.14 34.26 55.57
C PRO A 16 10.84 32.77 55.31
N THR A 17 11.70 31.96 55.92
CA THR A 17 11.75 30.51 56.08
C THR A 17 10.60 29.96 56.95
N PHE A 18 10.06 28.76 56.64
CA PHE A 18 10.08 27.55 57.50
C PHE A 18 9.04 26.46 57.14
N PHE A 19 9.44 25.23 57.45
CA PHE A 19 8.71 24.00 57.80
C PHE A 19 8.39 22.90 56.75
N LEU A 20 8.96 21.73 57.07
CA LEU A 20 8.88 20.42 56.42
C LEU A 20 7.48 19.81 56.48
N HIS A 21 7.13 18.99 55.48
CA HIS A 21 6.48 17.71 55.73
C HIS A 21 6.80 16.66 54.63
N ASN A 22 7.07 15.44 55.11
CA ASN A 22 7.41 14.21 54.41
C ASN A 22 6.44 13.81 53.29
N LEU A 23 6.95 13.45 52.12
CA LEU A 23 6.32 12.47 51.23
C LEU A 23 7.36 11.52 50.60
N ARG A 24 7.04 10.22 50.71
CA ARG A 24 7.78 9.02 50.29
C ARG A 24 8.14 9.00 48.80
N PRO A 25 9.24 8.33 48.41
CA PRO A 25 9.46 7.91 47.02
C PRO A 25 8.61 6.65 46.69
N PRO A 26 8.06 6.51 45.48
CA PRO A 26 7.46 5.25 45.05
C PRO A 26 8.54 4.23 44.68
N ALA A 27 8.19 2.98 44.97
CA ALA A 27 9.02 1.80 44.95
C ALA A 27 9.53 1.42 43.54
N VAL A 28 10.78 0.97 43.54
CA VAL A 28 11.43 0.23 42.46
C VAL A 28 10.76 -1.15 42.37
N PHE A 29 10.05 -1.42 41.27
CA PHE A 29 9.60 -2.77 40.95
C PHE A 29 10.60 -3.46 40.04
N SER A 30 11.24 -4.48 40.62
CA SER A 30 12.09 -5.48 39.99
C SER A 30 11.30 -6.25 38.93
N ALA A 31 11.68 -6.13 37.65
CA ALA A 31 11.22 -7.00 36.60
C ALA A 31 12.02 -8.31 36.63
N SER A 32 11.37 -9.35 37.14
CA SER A 32 11.81 -10.73 37.08
C SER A 32 11.73 -11.28 35.65
N ASN A 33 12.81 -11.97 35.28
CA ASN A 33 13.00 -12.89 34.16
C ASN A 33 11.71 -13.50 33.56
N TYR A 34 11.52 -13.28 32.26
CA TYR A 34 10.82 -14.21 31.38
C TYR A 34 11.68 -14.41 30.13
N SER A 35 12.40 -15.53 30.08
CA SER A 35 13.01 -16.03 28.85
C SER A 35 11.93 -16.79 28.08
N SER A 36 11.56 -16.32 26.89
CA SER A 36 10.83 -17.13 25.92
C SER A 36 11.53 -17.04 24.57
N SER A 37 12.23 -18.12 24.26
CA SER A 37 12.90 -18.40 23.00
C SER A 37 11.87 -18.48 21.86
N PHE A 38 11.74 -17.42 21.08
CA PHE A 38 11.03 -17.48 19.80
C PHE A 38 12.00 -17.99 18.73
N LYS A 39 11.94 -19.30 18.47
CA LYS A 39 12.52 -19.91 17.26
C LYS A 39 11.58 -19.63 16.09
N SER A 40 12.05 -18.88 15.11
CA SER A 40 11.44 -18.75 13.78
C SER A 40 11.49 -20.08 13.02
N PRO A 41 10.40 -20.52 12.35
CA PRO A 41 10.41 -21.74 11.56
C PRO A 41 11.11 -21.51 10.19
N PRO A 42 11.83 -22.51 9.66
CA PRO A 42 12.46 -22.41 8.35
C PRO A 42 11.45 -22.54 7.21
N PHE A 43 11.65 -21.70 6.20
CA PHE A 43 11.00 -21.71 4.90
C PHE A 43 11.35 -23.00 4.14
N GLN A 44 10.35 -23.77 3.72
CA GLN A 44 10.51 -24.86 2.74
C GLN A 44 9.66 -24.58 1.50
N PRO A 45 10.21 -24.69 0.28
CA PRO A 45 9.44 -24.56 -0.94
C PRO A 45 8.76 -25.90 -1.28
N GLN A 46 7.43 -25.92 -1.31
CA GLN A 46 6.66 -27.06 -1.82
C GLN A 46 6.64 -27.03 -3.35
N VAL A 47 7.09 -28.15 -3.92
CA VAL A 47 7.26 -28.42 -5.34
C VAL A 47 5.90 -28.79 -5.94
N SER A 48 5.59 -28.20 -7.09
CA SER A 48 4.36 -28.37 -7.87
C SER A 48 4.20 -29.79 -8.45
N PHE A 49 3.06 -30.42 -8.17
CA PHE A 49 2.53 -31.57 -8.90
C PHE A 49 1.50 -31.09 -9.93
N PHE A 50 1.80 -31.23 -11.23
CA PHE A 50 0.84 -31.04 -12.33
C PHE A 50 0.20 -32.39 -12.71
N PRO A 51 -1.13 -32.50 -12.85
CA PRO A 51 -1.76 -33.58 -13.60
C PRO A 51 -1.93 -33.18 -15.08
N ARG A 52 -1.53 -34.10 -15.97
CA ARG A 52 -1.84 -34.11 -17.41
C ARG A 52 -3.35 -34.10 -17.63
N LEU A 53 -3.81 -33.30 -18.59
CA LEU A 53 -5.12 -33.46 -19.22
C LEU A 53 -4.94 -33.71 -20.73
N HIS A 54 -5.63 -34.75 -21.19
CA HIS A 54 -5.72 -35.21 -22.58
C HIS A 54 -6.62 -34.28 -23.44
N PRO A 55 -6.46 -34.28 -24.78
CA PRO A 55 -7.31 -33.49 -25.68
C PRO A 55 -8.61 -34.24 -26.01
N PRO A 56 -9.74 -33.53 -26.26
CA PRO A 56 -10.91 -34.14 -26.86
C PRO A 56 -10.93 -34.01 -28.39
N ILE A 57 -11.53 -35.05 -28.95
CA ILE A 57 -11.73 -35.39 -30.36
C ILE A 57 -12.88 -34.56 -30.97
N SER A 58 -12.70 -34.18 -32.24
CA SER A 58 -13.70 -33.58 -33.13
C SER A 58 -14.80 -34.55 -33.59
N PRO A 59 -15.97 -34.03 -34.00
CA PRO A 59 -16.55 -34.54 -35.25
C PRO A 59 -17.07 -33.46 -36.21
N SER A 60 -17.06 -33.87 -37.48
CA SER A 60 -17.56 -33.25 -38.71
C SER A 60 -19.05 -32.92 -38.72
N THR A 61 -19.49 -31.90 -39.49
CA THR A 61 -20.21 -32.02 -40.78
C THR A 61 -20.79 -30.68 -41.28
N SER A 62 -20.80 -30.55 -42.62
CA SER A 62 -21.62 -29.73 -43.56
C SER A 62 -22.65 -28.74 -43.01
N SER A 63 -22.89 -27.54 -43.57
CA SER A 63 -23.19 -27.25 -44.99
C SER A 63 -23.49 -25.75 -45.21
N SER A 64 -23.43 -25.37 -46.50
CA SER A 64 -24.16 -24.29 -47.18
C SER A 64 -23.88 -22.83 -46.82
N SER A 65 -23.12 -22.21 -47.72
CA SER A 65 -23.02 -20.78 -48.00
C SER A 65 -24.33 -20.25 -48.60
N LEU A 66 -24.89 -19.20 -48.00
CA LEU A 66 -25.87 -18.33 -48.65
C LEU A 66 -25.43 -16.89 -48.50
N LYS A 67 -25.25 -16.26 -49.65
CA LYS A 67 -24.87 -14.86 -49.85
C LYS A 67 -26.08 -14.00 -49.49
N TRP A 68 -25.88 -13.01 -48.63
CA TRP A 68 -26.85 -11.94 -48.41
C TRP A 68 -26.24 -10.61 -48.84
N THR A 69 -26.92 -9.96 -49.79
CA THR A 69 -26.59 -8.68 -50.40
C THR A 69 -27.11 -7.52 -49.54
N SER A 70 -26.32 -6.46 -49.43
CA SER A 70 -26.74 -5.15 -48.90
C SER A 70 -27.86 -4.52 -49.73
N PRO A 71 -28.62 -3.60 -49.13
CA PRO A 71 -28.77 -2.30 -49.80
C PRO A 71 -28.52 -1.11 -48.86
N MET A 72 -28.03 -0.04 -49.48
CA MET A 72 -27.89 1.30 -48.95
C MET A 72 -29.26 1.92 -48.66
N ALA A 73 -29.39 2.64 -47.54
CA ALA A 73 -30.33 3.75 -47.39
C ALA A 73 -29.90 4.68 -46.25
N ASP A 74 -29.51 5.88 -46.64
CA ASP A 74 -29.81 7.20 -46.10
C ASP A 74 -29.75 7.52 -44.59
N THR A 75 -29.06 8.64 -44.36
CA THR A 75 -28.87 9.40 -43.12
C THR A 75 -30.19 10.06 -42.67
N PRO A 76 -30.34 10.42 -41.37
CA PRO A 76 -30.00 11.80 -41.02
C PRO A 76 -29.24 11.94 -39.69
N ARG A 77 -28.34 12.93 -39.70
CA ARG A 77 -27.54 13.41 -38.59
C ARG A 77 -28.43 14.05 -37.53
N PHE A 78 -28.23 13.70 -36.26
CA PHE A 78 -28.63 14.52 -35.12
C PHE A 78 -27.41 14.86 -34.27
N PRO A 79 -27.36 16.08 -33.69
CA PRO A 79 -26.16 16.65 -33.12
C PRO A 79 -25.86 16.06 -31.74
N GLY A 80 -24.57 16.07 -31.41
CA GLY A 80 -23.97 15.30 -30.34
C GLY A 80 -24.58 15.53 -28.96
N LYS A 81 -24.76 14.41 -28.25
CA LYS A 81 -24.54 14.38 -26.81
C LYS A 81 -23.13 13.86 -26.59
N VAL A 82 -22.31 14.76 -26.07
CA VAL A 82 -20.97 14.54 -25.53
C VAL A 82 -21.04 13.33 -24.60
N CYS A 83 -20.51 12.19 -25.03
CA CYS A 83 -20.15 11.15 -24.09
C CYS A 83 -18.91 11.69 -23.39
N PHE A 84 -19.08 12.13 -22.14
CA PHE A 84 -17.99 12.49 -21.27
C PHE A 84 -17.11 11.24 -21.15
N SER A 85 -16.02 11.19 -21.91
CA SER A 85 -14.85 10.40 -21.57
C SER A 85 -14.26 11.03 -20.32
N ALA A 86 -14.94 10.84 -19.18
CA ALA A 86 -14.34 11.06 -17.89
C ALA A 86 -13.20 10.04 -17.80
N GLY A 87 -11.97 10.54 -17.95
CA GLY A 87 -10.78 9.77 -17.70
C GLY A 87 -10.80 9.30 -16.25
N THR A 88 -11.24 8.06 -16.04
CA THR A 88 -11.15 7.37 -14.76
C THR A 88 -9.88 6.51 -14.76
N SER A 89 -8.73 7.10 -15.08
CA SER A 89 -7.44 6.41 -14.94
C SER A 89 -6.86 6.54 -13.52
N GLY A 90 -7.52 7.32 -12.64
CA GLY A 90 -7.08 7.54 -11.25
C GLY A 90 -7.80 6.70 -10.19
N MET A 91 -8.83 5.91 -10.53
CA MET A 91 -9.58 5.11 -9.54
C MET A 91 -9.22 3.63 -9.48
N GLU A 92 -8.38 3.11 -10.38
CA GLU A 92 -8.12 1.67 -10.45
C GLU A 92 -7.10 1.18 -9.42
N ASN A 93 -6.17 2.03 -8.99
CA ASN A 93 -5.07 1.66 -8.10
C ASN A 93 -5.25 2.26 -6.69
N ARG A 94 -6.44 2.12 -6.09
CA ARG A 94 -6.74 2.57 -4.72
C ARG A 94 -6.91 1.36 -3.80
N GLU A 95 -6.38 1.46 -2.60
CA GLU A 95 -6.60 0.51 -1.52
C GLU A 95 -7.41 1.17 -0.41
N LEU A 96 -8.40 0.45 0.11
CA LEU A 96 -9.26 0.94 1.21
C LEU A 96 -9.00 0.12 2.46
N LEU A 97 -8.73 0.77 3.58
CA LEU A 97 -8.76 0.13 4.89
C LEU A 97 -10.21 0.07 5.37
N VAL A 98 -10.78 -1.12 5.38
CA VAL A 98 -12.20 -1.33 5.67
C VAL A 98 -12.39 -2.23 6.88
N GLN A 99 -13.33 -1.84 7.73
CA GLN A 99 -13.90 -2.71 8.75
C GLN A 99 -15.39 -2.93 8.47
N HIS A 100 -15.90 -4.10 8.85
CA HIS A 100 -17.30 -4.44 8.62
C HIS A 100 -17.90 -5.32 9.72
N LEU A 101 -19.22 -5.41 9.71
CA LEU A 101 -20.02 -6.31 10.52
C LEU A 101 -21.01 -7.00 9.60
N LEU A 102 -21.07 -8.33 9.65
CA LEU A 102 -22.01 -9.14 8.87
C LEU A 102 -23.16 -9.64 9.75
N VAL A 103 -24.40 -9.34 9.36
CA VAL A 103 -25.64 -9.83 9.97
C VAL A 103 -26.36 -10.73 8.96
N GLY A 104 -26.94 -11.85 9.42
CA GLY A 104 -27.73 -12.73 8.55
C GLY A 104 -28.95 -12.02 7.92
N GLU A 105 -29.39 -12.50 6.75
CA GLU A 105 -30.45 -11.83 5.95
C GLU A 105 -31.77 -11.64 6.71
N ASP A 106 -32.15 -12.61 7.55
CA ASP A 106 -33.42 -12.62 8.27
C ASP A 106 -33.45 -11.69 9.49
N ASN A 107 -32.28 -11.18 9.92
CA ASN A 107 -32.11 -10.44 11.16
C ASN A 107 -32.16 -8.91 10.95
N LEU A 108 -33.18 -8.43 10.22
CA LEU A 108 -33.34 -7.00 9.93
C LEU A 108 -33.51 -6.14 11.19
N LYS A 109 -34.14 -6.67 12.24
CA LYS A 109 -34.30 -5.97 13.52
C LYS A 109 -32.94 -5.68 14.16
N LEU A 110 -32.06 -6.68 14.18
CA LEU A 110 -30.71 -6.54 14.72
C LEU A 110 -29.90 -5.51 13.91
N LEU A 111 -30.02 -5.52 12.58
CA LEU A 111 -29.35 -4.53 11.72
C LEU A 111 -29.74 -3.09 12.10
N LEU A 112 -31.04 -2.82 12.29
CA LEU A 112 -31.54 -1.50 12.65
C LEU A 112 -31.07 -1.07 14.04
N GLU A 113 -31.07 -1.99 15.00
CA GLU A 113 -30.56 -1.75 16.35
C GLU A 113 -29.06 -1.39 16.33
N LEU A 114 -28.25 -2.17 15.61
CA LEU A 114 -26.82 -1.91 15.48
C LEU A 114 -26.55 -0.56 14.81
N GLN A 115 -27.31 -0.22 13.75
CA GLN A 115 -27.20 1.08 13.08
C GLN A 115 -27.53 2.24 14.03
N GLN A 116 -28.52 2.05 14.92
CA GLN A 116 -28.87 3.05 15.94
C GLN A 116 -27.78 3.19 17.00
N ARG A 117 -27.19 2.08 17.47
CA ARG A 117 -26.06 2.09 18.43
C ARG A 117 -24.84 2.81 17.87
N ILE A 118 -24.49 2.55 16.62
CA ILE A 118 -23.41 3.25 15.91
C ILE A 118 -23.70 4.75 15.81
N SER A 119 -24.94 5.11 15.45
CA SER A 119 -25.36 6.52 15.39
C SER A 119 -25.34 7.19 16.77
N GLY A 120 -25.48 6.40 17.84
CA GLY A 120 -25.31 6.83 19.23
C GLY A 120 -23.86 6.94 19.70
N GLY A 121 -22.88 6.68 18.82
CA GLY A 121 -21.44 6.79 19.12
C GLY A 121 -20.78 5.51 19.61
N VAL A 122 -21.44 4.35 19.51
CA VAL A 122 -20.80 3.06 19.81
C VAL A 122 -19.89 2.66 18.64
N ASP A 123 -18.69 2.18 18.96
CA ASP A 123 -17.73 1.74 17.95
C ASP A 123 -18.19 0.48 17.22
N LEU A 124 -18.06 0.49 15.89
CA LEU A 124 -18.44 -0.63 15.03
C LEU A 124 -17.61 -1.88 15.36
N SER A 125 -16.36 -1.72 15.80
CA SER A 125 -15.47 -2.83 16.15
C SER A 125 -16.02 -3.68 17.29
N ASP A 126 -16.54 -3.04 18.34
CA ASP A 126 -17.08 -3.74 19.51
C ASP A 126 -18.34 -4.52 19.13
N LEU A 127 -19.21 -3.88 18.35
CA LEU A 127 -20.39 -4.55 17.81
C LEU A 127 -20.03 -5.71 16.89
N ALA A 128 -18.92 -5.58 16.13
CA ALA A 128 -18.48 -6.63 15.23
C ALA A 128 -17.97 -7.85 15.99
N VAL A 129 -17.23 -7.67 17.09
CA VAL A 129 -16.82 -8.78 17.98
C VAL A 129 -18.04 -9.53 18.51
N GLU A 130 -19.06 -8.80 18.96
CA GLU A 130 -20.24 -9.37 19.63
C GLU A 130 -21.22 -10.03 18.66
N TYR A 131 -21.52 -9.40 17.52
CA TYR A 131 -22.66 -9.76 16.69
C TYR A 131 -22.30 -10.20 15.25
N SER A 132 -21.07 -9.99 14.78
CA SER A 132 -20.71 -10.32 13.40
C SER A 132 -20.64 -11.82 13.16
N LEU A 133 -21.15 -12.26 12.02
CA LEU A 133 -21.02 -13.64 11.52
C LEU A 133 -19.75 -13.85 10.68
N CYS A 134 -18.99 -12.79 10.38
CA CYS A 134 -17.75 -12.90 9.61
C CYS A 134 -16.57 -13.33 10.52
N PRO A 135 -15.62 -14.17 10.05
CA PRO A 135 -14.40 -14.51 10.79
C PRO A 135 -13.57 -13.28 11.22
N SER A 136 -13.68 -12.17 10.49
CA SER A 136 -13.03 -10.89 10.84
C SER A 136 -13.45 -10.34 12.21
N LYS A 137 -14.53 -10.85 12.82
CA LYS A 137 -14.98 -10.48 14.17
C LYS A 137 -13.89 -10.58 15.24
N GLU A 138 -12.95 -11.51 15.10
CA GLU A 138 -11.83 -11.68 16.04
C GLU A 138 -10.91 -10.45 16.07
N ASN A 139 -10.89 -9.69 14.98
CA ASN A 139 -10.15 -8.44 14.83
C ASN A 139 -11.11 -7.22 14.76
N GLY A 140 -12.25 -7.28 15.44
CA GLY A 140 -13.23 -6.19 15.43
C GLY A 140 -13.84 -5.91 14.05
N GLY A 141 -13.93 -6.92 13.20
CA GLY A 141 -14.47 -6.77 11.85
C GLY A 141 -13.49 -6.20 10.82
N MET A 142 -12.22 -6.04 11.18
CA MET A 142 -11.20 -5.50 10.28
C MET A 142 -10.91 -6.46 9.12
N LEU A 143 -11.10 -6.00 7.88
CA LEU A 143 -10.70 -6.73 6.67
C LEU A 143 -9.28 -6.38 6.21
N GLY A 144 -8.74 -5.25 6.69
CA GLY A 144 -7.46 -4.73 6.25
C GLY A 144 -7.57 -3.87 4.98
N TRP A 145 -6.44 -3.72 4.27
CA TRP A 145 -6.38 -3.00 3.00
C TRP A 145 -6.94 -3.88 1.88
N ILE A 146 -8.09 -3.48 1.33
CA ILE A 146 -8.76 -4.20 0.23
C ILE A 146 -8.57 -3.48 -1.10
N ARG A 147 -8.44 -4.27 -2.17
CA ARG A 147 -8.38 -3.83 -3.58
C ARG A 147 -9.67 -4.19 -4.31
N ARG A 148 -9.89 -3.54 -5.46
CA ARG A 148 -10.94 -3.96 -6.38
C ARG A 148 -10.75 -5.42 -6.80
N GLY A 149 -11.85 -6.16 -6.88
CA GLY A 149 -11.88 -7.59 -7.20
C GLY A 149 -11.56 -8.53 -6.03
N GLN A 150 -11.19 -8.04 -4.85
CA GLN A 150 -10.96 -8.90 -3.67
C GLN A 150 -12.23 -9.24 -2.89
N THR A 151 -13.28 -8.42 -3.00
CA THR A 151 -14.57 -8.61 -2.32
C THR A 151 -15.70 -8.80 -3.33
N VAL A 152 -16.89 -9.18 -2.85
CA VAL A 152 -18.08 -9.28 -3.71
C VAL A 152 -18.47 -7.90 -4.28
N PRO A 153 -19.00 -7.82 -5.51
CA PRO A 153 -19.25 -6.55 -6.20
C PRO A 153 -20.12 -5.58 -5.39
N GLU A 154 -21.16 -6.07 -4.72
CA GLU A 154 -22.08 -5.23 -3.94
C GLU A 154 -21.41 -4.64 -2.69
N PHE A 155 -20.44 -5.36 -2.11
CA PHE A 155 -19.64 -4.85 -0.99
C PHE A 155 -18.61 -3.83 -1.49
N GLU A 156 -17.96 -4.12 -2.62
CA GLU A 156 -16.98 -3.22 -3.23
C GLU A 156 -17.61 -1.88 -3.61
N GLU A 157 -18.75 -1.90 -4.32
CA GLU A 157 -19.45 -0.67 -4.71
C GLU A 157 -19.80 0.19 -3.48
N ALA A 158 -20.27 -0.44 -2.41
CA ALA A 158 -20.57 0.25 -1.16
C ALA A 158 -19.30 0.79 -0.46
N ALA A 159 -18.20 0.04 -0.45
CA ALA A 159 -16.94 0.50 0.14
C ALA A 159 -16.34 1.68 -0.64
N TYR A 160 -16.25 1.59 -1.96
CA TYR A 160 -15.68 2.67 -2.79
C TYR A 160 -16.61 3.89 -2.93
N GLY A 161 -17.91 3.72 -2.72
CA GLY A 161 -18.89 4.82 -2.69
C GLY A 161 -19.05 5.47 -1.31
N ALA A 162 -18.54 4.86 -0.25
CA ALA A 162 -18.68 5.38 1.11
C ALA A 162 -17.72 6.56 1.39
N PRO A 163 -18.19 7.62 2.07
CA PRO A 163 -17.29 8.64 2.59
C PRO A 163 -16.47 8.10 3.78
N LEU A 164 -15.24 8.61 3.93
CA LEU A 164 -14.34 8.22 5.03
C LEU A 164 -15.01 8.38 6.40
N ASN A 165 -14.75 7.41 7.26
CA ASN A 165 -15.23 7.29 8.63
C ASN A 165 -16.75 7.24 8.79
N LYS A 166 -17.52 7.00 7.71
CA LYS A 166 -18.98 6.86 7.78
C LYS A 166 -19.40 5.43 7.57
N VAL A 167 -20.35 4.96 8.39
CA VAL A 167 -20.91 3.62 8.23
C VAL A 167 -21.96 3.63 7.13
N VAL A 168 -21.81 2.73 6.17
CA VAL A 168 -22.79 2.45 5.12
C VAL A 168 -23.27 1.01 5.22
N ARG A 169 -24.48 0.76 4.72
CA ARG A 169 -25.05 -0.58 4.67
C ARG A 169 -25.07 -1.10 3.23
N CYS A 170 -24.79 -2.39 3.05
CA CYS A 170 -25.01 -3.07 1.78
C CYS A 170 -25.56 -4.47 2.01
N LYS A 171 -26.23 -5.01 0.99
CA LYS A 171 -26.72 -6.39 0.99
C LYS A 171 -25.86 -7.20 0.04
N THR A 172 -25.37 -8.35 0.49
CA THR A 172 -24.69 -9.33 -0.35
C THR A 172 -25.39 -10.68 -0.22
N LYS A 173 -24.92 -11.68 -0.98
CA LYS A 173 -25.37 -13.08 -0.84
C LYS A 173 -25.12 -13.71 0.54
N TYR A 174 -24.31 -13.08 1.40
CA TYR A 174 -24.01 -13.57 2.74
C TYR A 174 -24.92 -12.98 3.83
N GLY A 175 -25.61 -11.88 3.53
CA GLY A 175 -26.32 -11.10 4.53
C GLY A 175 -26.25 -9.60 4.34
N TRP A 176 -26.60 -8.90 5.41
CA TRP A 176 -26.45 -7.46 5.53
C TRP A 176 -25.09 -7.12 6.12
N HIS A 177 -24.39 -6.20 5.47
CA HIS A 177 -23.14 -5.66 5.97
C HIS A 177 -23.32 -4.23 6.42
N LEU A 178 -22.78 -3.90 7.58
CA LEU A 178 -22.46 -2.52 7.98
C LEU A 178 -20.95 -2.37 7.83
N LEU A 179 -20.51 -1.50 6.94
CA LEU A 179 -19.08 -1.30 6.67
C LEU A 179 -18.70 0.16 6.85
N GLN A 180 -17.45 0.37 7.22
CA GLN A 180 -16.85 1.69 7.41
C GLN A 180 -15.47 1.71 6.76
N VAL A 181 -15.23 2.71 5.91
CA VAL A 181 -13.91 2.98 5.35
C VAL A 181 -13.16 3.87 6.32
N LEU A 182 -12.05 3.39 6.87
CA LEU A 182 -11.25 4.13 7.85
C LEU A 182 -10.16 4.96 7.17
N SER A 183 -9.58 4.42 6.11
CA SER A 183 -8.51 5.09 5.36
C SER A 183 -8.54 4.66 3.90
N GLU A 184 -7.99 5.53 3.07
CA GLU A 184 -7.78 5.29 1.65
C GLU A 184 -6.33 5.62 1.32
N ARG A 185 -5.70 4.83 0.44
CA ARG A 185 -4.39 5.13 -0.11
C ARG A 185 -4.27 4.72 -1.57
N GLU A 186 -3.31 5.29 -2.28
CA GLU A 186 -2.86 4.79 -3.57
C GLU A 186 -2.10 3.48 -3.38
N GLU A 187 -2.29 2.54 -4.29
CA GLU A 187 -1.59 1.26 -4.30
C GLU A 187 -0.09 1.46 -4.51
N SER A 188 0.70 0.73 -3.72
CA SER A 188 2.14 0.63 -3.97
C SER A 188 2.38 -0.35 -5.12
N ILE A 189 2.96 0.14 -6.21
CA ILE A 189 3.29 -0.62 -7.41
C ILE A 189 4.75 -1.09 -7.31
N LEU A 190 4.97 -2.39 -7.52
CA LEU A 190 6.28 -2.97 -7.76
C LEU A 190 6.31 -3.54 -9.17
N GLN A 191 7.21 -3.03 -10.00
CA GLN A 191 7.38 -3.47 -11.38
C GLN A 191 8.84 -3.88 -11.66
N GLU A 192 9.03 -4.73 -12.65
CA GLU A 192 10.34 -4.98 -13.24
C GLU A 192 10.56 -3.98 -14.37
N ILE A 193 11.73 -3.36 -14.45
CA ILE A 193 12.16 -2.57 -15.60
C ILE A 193 13.25 -3.34 -16.35
N GLU A 194 13.10 -3.45 -17.67
CA GLU A 194 14.14 -4.07 -18.50
C GLU A 194 15.34 -3.13 -18.67
N PRO A 195 16.57 -3.66 -18.74
CA PRO A 195 17.76 -2.82 -18.75
C PRO A 195 17.84 -1.83 -19.91
N GLU A 196 17.35 -2.18 -21.10
CA GLU A 196 17.33 -1.32 -22.29
C GLU A 196 16.38 -0.12 -22.11
N GLU A 197 15.24 -0.35 -21.44
CA GLU A 197 14.29 0.70 -21.10
C GLU A 197 14.90 1.65 -20.06
N LEU A 198 15.51 1.11 -19.01
CA LEU A 198 16.22 1.91 -18.02
C LEU A 198 17.33 2.74 -18.66
N HIS A 199 18.14 2.14 -19.55
CA HIS A 199 19.22 2.84 -20.23
C HIS A 199 18.69 4.00 -21.07
N SER A 200 17.58 3.80 -21.79
CA SER A 200 16.93 4.86 -22.56
C SER A 200 16.44 5.99 -21.67
N LYS A 201 15.82 5.67 -20.51
CA LYS A 201 15.38 6.66 -19.51
C LYS A 201 16.55 7.44 -18.91
N MET A 202 17.67 6.78 -18.64
CA MET A 202 18.88 7.41 -18.09
C MET A 202 19.53 8.43 -19.05
N GLN A 203 19.23 8.40 -20.35
CA GLN A 203 19.68 9.43 -21.29
C GLN A 203 18.92 10.76 -21.14
N ASP A 204 17.76 10.74 -20.48
CA ASP A 204 16.98 11.94 -20.19
C ASP A 204 17.48 12.59 -18.88
N PRO A 205 18.00 13.84 -18.92
CA PRO A 205 18.45 14.53 -17.71
C PRO A 205 17.33 14.71 -16.67
N SER A 206 16.08 14.89 -17.11
CA SER A 206 14.95 15.07 -16.21
C SER A 206 14.67 13.81 -15.37
N PHE A 207 14.84 12.63 -15.98
CA PHE A 207 14.70 11.36 -15.27
C PHE A 207 15.72 11.22 -14.14
N VAL A 208 16.98 11.59 -14.38
CA VAL A 208 18.07 11.45 -13.39
C VAL A 208 17.87 12.38 -12.18
N GLU A 209 17.22 13.53 -12.36
CA GLU A 209 16.90 14.47 -11.28
C GLU A 209 15.67 14.04 -10.46
N GLU A 210 14.69 13.40 -11.09
CA GLU A 210 13.45 13.00 -10.44
C GLU A 210 13.50 11.61 -9.81
N ALA A 211 14.19 10.66 -10.45
CA ALA A 211 14.25 9.27 -10.04
C ALA A 211 15.21 9.05 -8.86
N GLN A 212 14.84 8.12 -7.99
CA GLN A 212 15.69 7.67 -6.88
C GLN A 212 16.37 6.36 -7.30
N LEU A 213 17.68 6.40 -7.53
CA LEU A 213 18.46 5.25 -7.98
C LEU A 213 19.23 4.65 -6.79
N ILE A 214 18.94 3.41 -6.43
CA ILE A 214 19.52 2.72 -5.28
C ILE A 214 20.27 1.47 -5.73
N ASP A 215 21.53 1.34 -5.36
CA ASP A 215 22.33 0.13 -5.59
C ASP A 215 22.57 -0.59 -4.27
N VAL A 216 22.07 -1.82 -4.15
CA VAL A 216 22.13 -2.58 -2.89
C VAL A 216 23.29 -3.57 -2.82
N ARG A 217 24.24 -3.47 -3.76
CA ARG A 217 25.46 -4.28 -3.80
C ARG A 217 26.49 -3.81 -2.78
N GLU A 218 27.47 -4.67 -2.54
CA GLU A 218 28.60 -4.34 -1.68
C GLU A 218 29.58 -3.39 -2.39
N PRO A 219 30.33 -2.53 -1.67
CA PRO A 219 31.22 -1.56 -2.30
C PRO A 219 32.28 -2.20 -3.20
N GLU A 220 32.75 -3.41 -2.88
CA GLU A 220 33.71 -4.14 -3.70
C GLU A 220 33.11 -4.56 -5.05
N GLU A 221 31.82 -4.86 -5.11
CA GLU A 221 31.08 -5.14 -6.34
C GLU A 221 30.90 -3.87 -7.19
N VAL A 222 30.55 -2.75 -6.55
CA VAL A 222 30.36 -1.46 -7.22
C VAL A 222 31.67 -0.94 -7.82
N SER A 223 32.80 -1.21 -7.17
CA SER A 223 34.12 -0.82 -7.68
C SER A 223 34.50 -1.49 -9.00
N GLN A 224 33.92 -2.67 -9.30
CA GLN A 224 34.17 -3.40 -10.54
C GLN A 224 33.28 -2.91 -11.68
N ALA A 225 32.03 -2.58 -11.37
CA ALA A 225 31.06 -2.05 -12.32
C ALA A 225 30.01 -1.20 -11.59
N SER A 226 29.72 -0.02 -12.10
CA SER A 226 28.75 0.91 -11.52
C SER A 226 27.97 1.66 -12.60
N LEU A 227 26.79 2.15 -12.22
CA LEU A 227 25.97 3.04 -13.04
C LEU A 227 25.96 4.45 -12.42
N PRO A 228 25.98 5.52 -13.22
CA PRO A 228 25.95 6.89 -12.72
C PRO A 228 24.63 7.17 -12.00
N GLY A 229 24.69 8.00 -10.95
CA GLY A 229 23.52 8.47 -10.19
C GLY A 229 23.01 7.50 -9.12
N PHE A 230 23.46 6.24 -9.09
CA PHE A 230 23.05 5.27 -8.09
C PHE A 230 23.68 5.55 -6.72
N LYS A 231 22.83 5.68 -5.69
CA LYS A 231 23.27 5.73 -4.30
C LYS A 231 23.46 4.31 -3.76
N VAL A 232 24.68 4.02 -3.31
CA VAL A 232 25.07 2.69 -2.82
C VAL A 232 24.63 2.51 -1.37
N LEU A 233 23.79 1.50 -1.13
CA LEU A 233 23.28 1.08 0.18
C LEU A 233 23.55 -0.42 0.39
N PRO A 234 24.76 -0.82 0.83
CA PRO A 234 25.16 -2.22 0.91
C PRO A 234 24.24 -3.04 1.81
N LEU A 235 23.80 -4.19 1.35
CA LEU A 235 22.88 -5.04 2.10
C LEU A 235 23.44 -5.54 3.43
N ARG A 236 24.76 -5.77 3.54
CA ARG A 236 25.37 -6.11 4.84
C ARG A 236 25.16 -5.03 5.91
N GLN A 237 24.95 -3.79 5.49
CA GLN A 237 24.74 -2.63 6.36
C GLN A 237 23.26 -2.28 6.52
N PHE A 238 22.33 -3.16 6.11
CA PHE A 238 20.89 -2.92 6.19
C PHE A 238 20.41 -2.50 7.57
N GLY A 239 20.98 -3.07 8.64
CA GLY A 239 20.64 -2.69 10.02
C GLY A 239 20.98 -1.24 10.38
N THR A 240 21.87 -0.58 9.61
CA THR A 240 22.27 0.80 9.82
C THR A 240 21.42 1.77 9.01
N TRP A 241 21.24 1.52 7.71
CA TRP A 241 20.53 2.44 6.82
C TRP A 241 19.03 2.16 6.69
N GLY A 242 18.58 0.93 7.01
CA GLY A 242 17.20 0.52 6.82
C GLY A 242 16.18 1.37 7.58
N SER A 243 16.52 1.81 8.80
CA SER A 243 15.66 2.70 9.59
C SER A 243 15.68 4.16 9.13
N LEU A 244 16.68 4.56 8.33
CA LEU A 244 16.88 5.93 7.87
C LEU A 244 16.35 6.15 6.44
N ILE A 245 15.85 5.09 5.79
CA ILE A 245 15.50 5.13 4.36
C ILE A 245 14.45 6.19 4.04
N THR A 246 13.45 6.38 4.92
CA THR A 246 12.37 7.34 4.73
C THR A 246 12.78 8.77 5.06
N ASP A 247 13.90 8.94 5.76
CA ASP A 247 14.48 10.26 6.03
C ASP A 247 15.34 10.73 4.83
N GLU A 248 15.97 9.78 4.13
CA GLU A 248 16.85 10.07 3.01
C GLU A 248 16.16 10.07 1.64
N PHE A 249 15.04 9.35 1.50
CA PHE A 249 14.33 9.16 0.24
C PHE A 249 12.84 9.47 0.38
N ASP A 250 12.24 10.02 -0.67
CA ASP A 250 10.80 10.33 -0.73
C ASP A 250 10.01 9.08 -1.17
N PRO A 251 9.08 8.56 -0.34
CA PRO A 251 8.24 7.43 -0.71
C PRO A 251 7.29 7.69 -1.90
N LYS A 252 7.12 8.95 -2.30
CA LYS A 252 6.27 9.34 -3.44
C LYS A 252 7.01 9.36 -4.78
N LYS A 253 8.34 9.37 -4.78
CA LYS A 253 9.17 9.37 -5.99
C LYS A 253 9.41 7.95 -6.52
N ASP A 254 9.65 7.86 -7.81
CA ASP A 254 9.98 6.61 -8.49
C ASP A 254 11.33 6.11 -7.99
N THR A 255 11.36 4.89 -7.45
CA THR A 255 12.56 4.32 -6.84
C THR A 255 13.00 3.08 -7.59
N TYR A 256 14.19 3.11 -8.16
CA TYR A 256 14.79 2.02 -8.92
C TYR A 256 15.86 1.34 -8.08
N VAL A 257 15.80 0.01 -7.99
CA VAL A 257 16.70 -0.77 -7.14
C VAL A 257 17.53 -1.72 -8.01
N LEU A 258 18.86 -1.61 -7.89
CA LEU A 258 19.85 -2.40 -8.61
C LEU A 258 20.54 -3.39 -7.66
N CYS A 259 20.77 -4.61 -8.15
CA CYS A 259 21.80 -5.48 -7.60
C CYS A 259 22.55 -6.19 -8.73
N HIS A 260 23.27 -7.27 -8.43
CA HIS A 260 24.03 -8.00 -9.45
C HIS A 260 23.15 -8.73 -10.48
N HIS A 261 22.15 -9.49 -10.02
CA HIS A 261 21.27 -10.34 -10.86
C HIS A 261 19.76 -10.10 -10.66
N GLY A 262 19.34 -9.03 -9.98
CA GLY A 262 17.93 -8.70 -9.75
C GLY A 262 17.27 -9.36 -8.52
N VAL A 263 17.89 -10.35 -7.88
CA VAL A 263 17.26 -11.07 -6.74
C VAL A 263 17.29 -10.27 -5.44
N ARG A 264 18.45 -9.72 -5.08
CA ARG A 264 18.65 -8.92 -3.86
C ARG A 264 17.85 -7.61 -3.91
N SER A 265 17.86 -6.96 -5.07
CA SER A 265 17.11 -5.73 -5.32
C SER A 265 15.60 -5.98 -5.27
N LEU A 266 15.10 -7.12 -5.75
CA LEU A 266 13.67 -7.45 -5.64
C LEU A 266 13.22 -7.60 -4.18
N GLN A 267 14.05 -8.19 -3.31
CA GLN A 267 13.75 -8.29 -1.87
C GLN A 267 13.69 -6.90 -1.22
N VAL A 268 14.65 -6.03 -1.54
CA VAL A 268 14.65 -4.65 -1.06
C VAL A 268 13.46 -3.87 -1.61
N ALA A 269 13.11 -4.04 -2.88
CA ALA A 269 11.96 -3.38 -3.49
C ALA A 269 10.64 -3.75 -2.78
N LYS A 270 10.45 -5.03 -2.46
CA LYS A 270 9.29 -5.50 -1.66
C LYS A 270 9.31 -4.89 -0.26
N TRP A 271 10.48 -4.83 0.38
CA TRP A 271 10.61 -4.19 1.68
C TRP A 271 10.28 -2.70 1.62
N LEU A 272 10.75 -1.95 0.61
CA LEU A 272 10.43 -0.54 0.41
C LEU A 272 8.91 -0.29 0.31
N GLN A 273 8.16 -1.17 -0.35
CA GLN A 273 6.68 -1.07 -0.34
C GLN A 273 6.10 -1.12 1.08
N THR A 274 6.65 -1.96 1.96
CA THR A 274 6.21 -2.03 3.37
C THR A 274 6.54 -0.75 4.14
N GLN A 275 7.55 0.00 3.71
CA GLN A 275 7.92 1.30 4.26
C GLN A 275 7.11 2.46 3.63
N GLY A 276 6.17 2.16 2.73
CA GLY A 276 5.26 3.14 2.13
C GLY A 276 5.70 3.71 0.78
N PHE A 277 6.77 3.17 0.17
CA PHE A 277 7.16 3.59 -1.18
C PHE A 277 6.12 3.16 -2.20
N LYS A 278 5.63 4.13 -2.98
CA LYS A 278 4.48 3.95 -3.88
C LYS A 278 4.85 3.36 -5.23
N ARG A 279 6.00 3.74 -5.80
CA ARG A 279 6.43 3.28 -7.14
C ARG A 279 7.86 2.79 -7.06
N VAL A 280 8.00 1.46 -7.03
CA VAL A 280 9.30 0.81 -6.88
C VAL A 280 9.56 -0.08 -8.09
N PHE A 281 10.73 0.02 -8.66
CA PHE A 281 11.15 -0.70 -9.86
C PHE A 281 12.36 -1.56 -9.53
N ASN A 282 12.23 -2.87 -9.70
CA ASN A 282 13.38 -3.77 -9.70
C ASN A 282 14.01 -3.77 -11.09
N ILE A 283 15.34 -3.72 -11.16
CA ILE A 283 16.04 -3.79 -12.43
C ILE A 283 16.22 -5.26 -12.80
N SER A 284 15.50 -5.68 -13.85
CA SER A 284 15.42 -7.07 -14.30
C SER A 284 16.80 -7.59 -14.67
N GLY A 285 17.22 -8.68 -14.02
CA GLY A 285 18.54 -9.29 -14.22
C GLY A 285 19.74 -8.47 -13.69
N GLY A 286 19.49 -7.35 -13.00
CA GLY A 286 20.51 -6.54 -12.35
C GLY A 286 21.56 -5.93 -13.29
N ILE A 287 22.70 -5.53 -12.72
CA ILE A 287 23.78 -4.89 -13.49
C ILE A 287 24.40 -5.82 -14.53
N HIS A 288 24.38 -7.13 -14.29
CA HIS A 288 24.87 -8.10 -15.25
C HIS A 288 24.02 -8.06 -16.54
N ALA A 289 22.70 -8.09 -16.41
CA ALA A 289 21.82 -7.98 -17.57
C ALA A 289 21.93 -6.61 -18.25
N TYR A 290 22.11 -5.54 -17.47
CA TYR A 290 22.36 -4.20 -18.01
C TYR A 290 23.63 -4.14 -18.86
N ALA A 291 24.74 -4.68 -18.35
CA ALA A 291 26.00 -4.72 -19.09
C ALA A 291 25.91 -5.55 -20.38
N VAL A 292 25.15 -6.65 -20.37
CA VAL A 292 25.01 -7.52 -21.55
C VAL A 292 24.06 -6.96 -22.59
N LYS A 293 22.94 -6.37 -22.16
CA LYS A 293 21.83 -6.00 -23.04
C LYS A 293 21.81 -4.52 -23.44
N ALA A 294 22.18 -3.63 -22.53
CA ALA A 294 21.98 -2.19 -22.70
C ALA A 294 23.29 -1.42 -22.95
N ASP A 295 24.34 -1.71 -22.19
CA ASP A 295 25.63 -1.03 -22.32
C ASP A 295 26.81 -1.99 -22.09
N THR A 296 27.38 -2.47 -23.20
CA THR A 296 28.51 -3.42 -23.21
C THR A 296 29.84 -2.82 -22.81
N SER A 297 29.91 -1.49 -22.57
CA SER A 297 31.12 -0.85 -22.03
C SER A 297 31.31 -1.13 -20.54
N ILE A 298 30.24 -1.53 -19.84
CA ILE A 298 30.28 -1.86 -18.41
C ILE A 298 30.86 -3.27 -18.22
N PRO A 299 31.87 -3.44 -17.35
CA PRO A 299 32.43 -4.76 -17.08
C PRO A 299 31.40 -5.73 -16.49
N THR A 300 31.49 -7.00 -16.89
CA THR A 300 30.78 -8.11 -16.24
C THR A 300 31.71 -8.84 -15.28
N TYR A 301 31.14 -9.38 -14.21
CA TYR A 301 31.82 -10.18 -13.18
C TYR A 301 30.85 -11.19 -12.59
#